data_AF-A0A2D4H4H7-F1
#
_entry.id   AF-A0A2D4H4H7-F1
#
_cell.length_a   1.000
_cell.length_b   1.000
_cell.length_c   1.000
_cell.angle_alpha   90.00
_cell.angle_beta   90.00
_cell.angle_gamma   90.00
#
_symmetry.space_group_name_H-M   'P 1'
#
loop_
_entity.id
_entity.type
_entity.pdbx_description
1 polymer ?
#
loop_
_entity_poly.entity_id
_entity_poly.type
_entity_poly.pdbx_seq_one_letter_code
_entity_poly.pdbx_strand_id
1 'polypeptide(L)'
;MKRKHQLLSDTFKTKKRRPAPSDGSEPSGQEGPAAVEAALQNLVSLFPRKVFEDSLPPLILRHQIYSLVKDRTVVDRYLSQLKNEGRIRMFQHGFEADFFVVAFTDSYISKVQEFISGKEFARTVKKFLDSVLTACPDISFDKKRMLRDFGFRDTEITQLVNAGVLTVRDAGSWWLAVPGAGRFIKCFIKGRKAVLGMIQKSKYKEVLLSDLQSRQAPNAVKLGLPYHIHDIIGAQLVDCVPTTSGTLLRLTDD
;
A
#
# COMPACT_ATOMS: atom_id res chain seq x y z
N MET A 1 1.03 41.09 9.63
CA MET A 1 1.68 40.19 10.63
C MET A 1 1.63 38.76 10.10
N LYS A 2 2.77 38.23 9.64
CA LYS A 2 2.89 36.91 8.98
C LYS A 2 3.20 35.84 10.03
N ARG A 3 2.30 34.86 10.24
CA ARG A 3 2.59 33.66 11.03
C ARG A 3 3.26 32.61 10.14
N LYS A 4 4.57 32.41 10.35
CA LYS A 4 5.33 31.27 9.81
C LYS A 4 4.88 30.01 10.57
N HIS A 5 4.30 29.04 9.86
CA HIS A 5 4.16 27.68 10.35
C HIS A 5 5.51 26.97 10.15
N GLN A 6 6.13 26.53 11.24
CA GLN A 6 7.36 25.74 11.24
C GLN A 6 7.08 24.35 10.67
N LEU A 7 7.88 23.97 9.67
CA LEU A 7 7.99 22.64 9.09
C LEU A 7 8.66 21.70 10.10
N LEU A 8 8.01 20.58 10.40
CA LEU A 8 8.66 19.38 10.96
C LEU A 8 8.93 18.45 9.78
N SER A 9 10.05 18.67 9.11
CA SER A 9 10.58 17.82 8.07
C SER A 9 12.02 17.51 8.42
N ASP A 10 12.22 16.54 9.32
CA ASP A 10 13.50 15.85 9.50
C ASP A 10 13.30 14.70 10.49
N THR A 11 13.27 13.46 10.00
CA THR A 11 13.78 12.24 10.65
C THR A 11 13.32 11.00 9.88
N PHE A 12 13.72 10.79 8.62
CA PHE A 12 13.74 9.44 8.02
C PHE A 12 14.75 9.44 6.86
N LYS A 13 16.04 9.31 7.21
CA LYS A 13 17.09 8.95 6.25
C LYS A 13 17.61 7.57 6.61
N THR A 14 16.94 6.53 6.12
CA THR A 14 17.34 5.14 6.38
C THR A 14 18.58 4.79 5.55
N LYS A 15 19.68 4.49 6.23
CA LYS A 15 20.95 4.08 5.62
C LYS A 15 20.85 2.61 5.21
N LYS A 16 20.89 2.33 3.89
CA LYS A 16 20.83 1.00 3.28
C LYS A 16 21.96 0.09 3.80
N ARG A 17 21.64 -0.86 4.70
CA ARG A 17 22.54 -1.98 5.07
C ARG A 17 22.10 -3.24 4.32
N ARG A 18 23.08 -3.94 3.72
CA ARG A 18 22.91 -5.21 3.00
C ARG A 18 22.68 -6.35 4.00
N PRO A 19 21.77 -7.31 3.77
CA PRO A 19 21.72 -8.52 4.59
C PRO A 19 22.83 -9.50 4.17
N ALA A 20 23.44 -10.17 5.14
CA ALA A 20 24.33 -11.32 4.98
C ALA A 20 23.51 -12.60 4.70
N PRO A 21 24.08 -13.65 4.06
CA PRO A 21 23.33 -14.82 3.65
C PRO A 21 23.06 -15.74 4.85
N SER A 22 21.79 -16.11 5.07
CA SER A 22 21.40 -17.15 6.01
C SER A 22 20.96 -18.39 5.23
N ASP A 23 21.73 -19.45 5.36
CA ASP A 23 21.48 -20.77 4.81
C ASP A 23 20.54 -21.57 5.74
N GLY A 24 19.68 -22.41 5.17
CA GLY A 24 19.00 -23.50 5.87
C GLY A 24 17.49 -23.38 6.15
N SER A 25 16.76 -24.33 5.55
CA SER A 25 15.36 -24.77 5.76
C SER A 25 14.26 -24.05 4.97
N GLU A 26 14.05 -24.52 3.75
CA GLU A 26 12.94 -24.20 2.86
C GLU A 26 11.63 -24.90 3.28
N PRO A 27 10.49 -24.20 3.36
CA PRO A 27 9.25 -24.78 2.86
C PRO A 27 9.33 -24.74 1.34
N SER A 28 9.02 -25.85 0.65
CA SER A 28 8.99 -26.02 -0.81
C SER A 28 8.34 -24.83 -1.53
N GLY A 29 9.14 -23.80 -1.76
CA GLY A 29 8.65 -22.46 -2.04
C GLY A 29 8.72 -22.29 -3.53
N GLN A 30 7.57 -22.08 -4.17
CA GLN A 30 7.55 -21.66 -5.56
C GLN A 30 8.52 -20.48 -5.72
N GLU A 31 9.61 -20.66 -6.45
CA GLU A 31 10.54 -19.57 -6.72
C GLU A 31 10.03 -18.74 -7.91
N GLY A 32 10.40 -17.46 -7.93
CA GLY A 32 10.07 -16.60 -9.06
C GLY A 32 8.64 -16.04 -9.03
N PRO A 33 8.03 -15.78 -10.21
CA PRO A 33 6.73 -15.10 -10.33
C PRO A 33 5.57 -15.75 -9.56
N ALA A 34 5.55 -17.08 -9.47
CA ALA A 34 4.49 -17.82 -8.79
C ALA A 34 4.47 -17.53 -7.27
N ALA A 35 5.64 -17.37 -6.64
CA ALA A 35 5.75 -16.91 -5.25
C ALA A 35 5.08 -15.55 -5.04
N VAL A 36 5.33 -14.61 -5.96
CA VAL A 36 4.82 -13.24 -5.86
C VAL A 36 3.30 -13.24 -6.05
N GLU A 37 2.78 -14.04 -6.98
CA GLU A 37 1.34 -14.23 -7.16
C GLU A 37 0.69 -14.82 -5.90
N ALA A 38 1.26 -15.89 -5.32
CA ALA A 38 0.77 -16.48 -4.09
C ALA A 38 0.80 -15.49 -2.91
N ALA A 39 1.86 -14.69 -2.82
CA ALA A 39 1.97 -13.62 -1.82
C ALA A 39 0.89 -12.55 -2.00
N LEU A 40 0.60 -12.13 -3.23
CA LEU A 40 -0.49 -11.19 -3.53
C LEU A 40 -1.84 -11.77 -3.08
N GLN A 41 -2.16 -13.02 -3.45
CA GLN A 41 -3.43 -13.65 -3.08
C GLN A 41 -3.57 -13.80 -1.55
N ASN A 42 -2.48 -14.15 -0.87
CA ASN A 42 -2.46 -14.19 0.58
C ASN A 42 -2.77 -12.80 1.17
N LEU A 43 -2.08 -11.74 0.73
CA LEU A 43 -2.31 -10.38 1.22
C LEU A 43 -3.71 -9.85 0.89
N VAL A 44 -4.31 -10.25 -0.24
CA VAL A 44 -5.73 -9.99 -0.53
C VAL A 44 -6.63 -10.64 0.52
N SER A 45 -6.37 -11.90 0.89
CA SER A 45 -7.18 -12.62 1.88
C SER A 45 -7.12 -11.99 3.28
N LEU A 46 -6.00 -11.33 3.60
CA LEU A 46 -5.81 -10.62 4.87
C LEU A 46 -6.49 -9.24 4.92
N PHE A 47 -6.90 -8.69 3.77
CA PHE A 47 -7.52 -7.37 3.74
C PHE A 47 -8.92 -7.40 4.39
N PRO A 48 -9.17 -6.58 5.44
CA PRO A 48 -10.39 -6.63 6.25
C PRO A 48 -11.58 -5.92 5.57
N ARG A 49 -12.12 -6.47 4.49
CA ARG A 49 -13.21 -5.84 3.69
C ARG A 49 -14.37 -5.29 4.53
N LYS A 50 -14.77 -6.02 5.57
CA LYS A 50 -15.88 -5.66 6.49
C LYS A 50 -15.66 -4.33 7.23
N VAL A 51 -14.41 -3.98 7.57
CA VAL A 51 -14.09 -2.71 8.25
C VAL A 51 -14.38 -1.50 7.36
N PHE A 52 -14.40 -1.72 6.06
CA PHE A 52 -14.66 -0.70 5.05
C PHE A 52 -15.99 -0.91 4.33
N GLU A 53 -16.90 -1.73 4.88
CA GLU A 53 -18.21 -2.02 4.27
C GLU A 53 -18.09 -2.50 2.80
N ASP A 54 -16.99 -3.20 2.48
CA ASP A 54 -16.64 -3.63 1.12
C ASP A 54 -16.57 -2.49 0.08
N SER A 55 -16.43 -1.24 0.52
CA SER A 55 -16.35 -0.05 -0.34
C SER A 55 -14.97 0.21 -0.95
N LEU A 56 -13.96 -0.55 -0.54
CA LEU A 56 -12.59 -0.43 -1.03
C LEU A 56 -12.14 -1.73 -1.68
N PRO A 57 -11.37 -1.67 -2.77
CA PRO A 57 -10.68 -2.86 -3.25
C PRO A 57 -9.65 -3.32 -2.21
N PRO A 58 -9.24 -4.60 -2.21
CA PRO A 58 -8.13 -5.05 -1.39
C PRO A 58 -6.88 -4.22 -1.68
N LEU A 59 -6.41 -3.49 -0.67
CA LEU A 59 -5.21 -2.64 -0.76
C LEU A 59 -4.04 -3.38 -0.14
N ILE A 60 -2.99 -3.57 -0.91
CA ILE A 60 -1.76 -4.25 -0.52
C ILE A 60 -0.63 -3.24 -0.56
N LEU A 61 0.22 -3.20 0.45
CA LEU A 61 1.41 -2.35 0.38
C LEU A 61 2.52 -3.10 -0.32
N ARG A 62 3.23 -2.42 -1.22
CA ARG A 62 4.34 -3.03 -1.97
C ARG A 62 5.36 -3.67 -1.03
N HIS A 63 5.68 -3.03 0.08
CA HIS A 63 6.63 -3.56 1.04
C HIS A 63 6.12 -4.79 1.80
N GLN A 64 4.81 -4.98 1.98
CA GLN A 64 4.26 -6.20 2.57
C GLN A 64 4.65 -7.44 1.74
N ILE A 65 4.76 -7.30 0.42
CA ILE A 65 5.17 -8.40 -0.47
C ILE A 65 6.61 -8.82 -0.18
N TYR A 66 7.49 -7.86 0.15
CA TYR A 66 8.88 -8.15 0.54
C TYR A 66 9.01 -8.92 1.85
N SER A 67 7.96 -8.96 2.68
CA SER A 67 7.95 -9.80 3.89
C SER A 67 7.70 -11.28 3.59
N LEU A 68 7.12 -11.58 2.41
CA LEU A 68 6.75 -12.93 1.98
C LEU A 68 7.74 -13.48 0.95
N VAL A 69 8.29 -12.63 0.09
CA VAL A 69 9.24 -13.00 -0.97
C VAL A 69 10.55 -12.28 -0.74
N LYS A 70 11.63 -13.06 -0.52
CA LYS A 70 12.96 -12.53 -0.20
C LYS A 70 13.58 -11.73 -1.35
N ASP A 71 13.41 -12.19 -2.60
CA ASP A 71 13.97 -11.52 -3.77
C ASP A 71 13.12 -10.30 -4.18
N ARG A 72 13.55 -9.12 -3.73
CA ARG A 72 12.94 -7.83 -4.08
C ARG A 72 12.98 -7.54 -5.58
N THR A 73 14.00 -8.00 -6.29
CA THR A 73 14.15 -7.76 -7.73
C THR A 73 13.09 -8.53 -8.50
N VAL A 74 12.83 -9.78 -8.11
CA VAL A 74 11.75 -10.60 -8.70
C VAL A 74 10.38 -9.98 -8.42
N VAL A 75 10.14 -9.53 -7.18
CA VAL A 75 8.90 -8.82 -6.83
C VAL A 75 8.72 -7.59 -7.71
N ASP A 76 9.75 -6.75 -7.81
CA ASP A 76 9.66 -5.49 -8.54
C ASP A 76 9.47 -5.69 -10.04
N ARG A 77 10.18 -6.67 -10.62
CA ARG A 77 10.04 -7.06 -12.02
C ARG A 77 8.62 -7.58 -12.31
N TYR A 78 8.11 -8.47 -11.47
CA TYR A 78 6.80 -9.07 -11.68
C TYR A 78 5.66 -8.05 -11.46
N LEU A 79 5.75 -7.20 -10.43
CA LEU A 79 4.78 -6.11 -10.25
C LEU A 79 4.81 -5.14 -11.44
N SER A 80 5.99 -4.82 -11.98
CA SER A 80 6.10 -3.97 -13.18
C SER A 80 5.46 -4.64 -14.40
N GLN A 81 5.65 -5.94 -14.58
CA GLN A 81 4.98 -6.72 -15.61
C GLN A 81 3.46 -6.66 -15.46
N LEU A 82 2.91 -6.99 -14.28
CA LEU A 82 1.47 -6.93 -14.00
C LEU A 82 0.90 -5.52 -14.21
N LYS A 83 1.67 -4.49 -13.88
CA LYS A 83 1.30 -3.09 -14.11
C LYS A 83 1.15 -2.81 -15.60
N ASN A 84 2.15 -3.22 -16.39
CA ASN A 84 2.18 -3.03 -17.84
C ASN A 84 1.12 -3.84 -18.58
N GLU A 85 0.81 -5.05 -18.10
CA GLU A 85 -0.32 -5.87 -18.57
C GLU A 85 -1.69 -5.31 -18.16
N GLY A 86 -1.71 -4.26 -17.32
CA GLY A 86 -2.95 -3.64 -16.85
C GLY A 86 -3.68 -4.42 -15.75
N ARG A 87 -3.10 -5.51 -15.21
CA ARG A 87 -3.72 -6.38 -14.19
C ARG A 87 -3.77 -5.75 -12.80
N ILE A 88 -2.82 -4.88 -12.49
CA ILE A 88 -2.78 -4.13 -11.23
C ILE A 88 -2.70 -2.63 -11.47
N ARG A 89 -3.14 -1.87 -10.46
CA ARG A 89 -2.92 -0.43 -10.34
C ARG A 89 -2.08 -0.15 -9.10
N MET A 90 -1.17 0.81 -9.24
CA MET A 90 -0.36 1.31 -8.15
C MET A 90 -0.80 2.73 -7.81
N PHE A 91 -0.87 3.04 -6.53
CA PHE A 91 -1.30 4.33 -6.01
C PHE A 91 -0.22 4.83 -5.06
N GLN A 92 0.19 6.08 -5.24
CA GLN A 92 1.05 6.73 -4.26
C GLN A 92 0.16 7.34 -3.17
N HIS A 93 0.41 6.98 -1.92
CA HIS A 93 -0.44 7.40 -0.82
C HIS A 93 0.42 7.99 0.31
N GLY A 94 0.36 9.30 0.51
CA GLY A 94 1.14 10.00 1.53
C GLY A 94 2.42 10.66 1.00
N PHE A 95 3.19 11.24 1.92
CA PHE A 95 4.36 12.07 1.64
C PHE A 95 5.68 11.28 1.57
N GLU A 96 5.69 10.01 1.98
CA GLU A 96 6.86 9.15 1.90
C GLU A 96 7.02 8.62 0.46
N ALA A 97 8.19 8.84 -0.13
CA ALA A 97 8.46 8.56 -1.54
C ALA A 97 8.28 7.08 -1.92
N ASP A 98 8.34 6.16 -0.96
CA ASP A 98 8.31 4.71 -1.19
C ASP A 98 6.99 4.04 -0.75
N PHE A 99 5.98 4.81 -0.35
CA PHE A 99 4.68 4.27 0.06
C PHE A 99 3.76 4.01 -1.14
N PHE A 100 3.92 2.82 -1.74
CA PHE A 100 3.07 2.35 -2.84
C PHE A 100 2.04 1.35 -2.37
N VAL A 101 0.77 1.65 -2.70
CA VAL A 101 -0.35 0.74 -2.54
C VAL A 101 -0.64 0.08 -3.89
N VAL A 102 -0.82 -1.23 -3.89
CA VAL A 102 -1.17 -2.07 -5.04
C VAL A 102 -2.61 -2.55 -4.86
N ALA A 103 -3.40 -2.50 -5.93
CA ALA A 103 -4.70 -3.14 -6.01
C ALA A 103 -4.88 -3.79 -7.39
N PHE A 104 -5.69 -4.85 -7.47
CA PHE A 104 -6.07 -5.44 -8.76
C PHE A 104 -6.99 -4.49 -9.52
N THR A 105 -6.75 -4.35 -10.83
CA THR A 105 -7.47 -3.40 -11.69
C THR A 105 -8.96 -3.67 -11.72
N ASP A 106 -9.37 -4.94 -11.85
CA ASP A 106 -10.79 -5.31 -11.90
C ASP A 106 -11.52 -4.96 -10.60
N SER A 107 -10.89 -5.26 -9.46
CA SER A 107 -11.41 -4.89 -8.14
C SER A 107 -11.49 -3.38 -7.98
N TYR A 108 -10.48 -2.65 -8.44
CA TYR A 108 -10.48 -1.19 -8.40
C TYR A 108 -11.61 -0.59 -9.25
N ILE A 109 -11.73 -1.00 -10.51
CA ILE A 109 -12.78 -0.51 -11.43
C ILE A 109 -14.16 -0.80 -10.86
N SER A 110 -14.41 -2.04 -10.43
CA SER A 110 -15.70 -2.44 -9.83
C SER A 110 -16.05 -1.56 -8.62
N LYS A 111 -15.11 -1.36 -7.68
CA LYS A 111 -15.37 -0.56 -6.48
C LYS A 111 -15.50 0.93 -6.75
N VAL A 112 -14.79 1.47 -7.74
CA VAL A 112 -15.01 2.86 -8.18
C VAL A 112 -16.38 3.02 -8.83
N GLN A 113 -16.80 2.08 -9.68
CA GLN A 113 -18.13 2.10 -10.31
C GLN A 113 -19.26 2.05 -9.28
N GLU A 114 -19.15 1.18 -8.27
CA GLU A 114 -20.06 1.14 -7.12
C GLU A 114 -20.08 2.48 -6.38
N PHE A 115 -18.90 3.04 -6.08
CA PHE A 115 -18.77 4.29 -5.33
C PHE A 115 -19.38 5.51 -6.05
N ILE A 116 -19.31 5.57 -7.38
CA ILE A 116 -19.84 6.70 -8.16
C ILE A 116 -21.31 6.55 -8.52
N SER A 117 -21.91 5.38 -8.29
CA SER A 117 -23.31 5.13 -8.65
C SER A 117 -24.24 6.18 -8.02
N GLY A 118 -25.08 6.80 -8.85
CA GLY A 118 -26.01 7.86 -8.42
C GLY A 118 -25.39 9.24 -8.20
N LYS A 119 -24.11 9.47 -8.52
CA LYS A 119 -23.44 10.78 -8.35
C LYS A 119 -23.32 11.56 -9.65
N GLU A 120 -23.32 12.88 -9.58
CA GLU A 120 -23.27 13.79 -10.74
C GLU A 120 -22.02 13.63 -11.60
N PHE A 121 -20.90 13.24 -11.00
CA PHE A 121 -19.62 13.02 -11.69
C PHE A 121 -19.44 11.60 -12.24
N ALA A 122 -20.44 10.73 -12.14
CA ALA A 122 -20.33 9.33 -12.55
C ALA A 122 -19.94 9.16 -14.02
N ARG A 123 -20.52 9.97 -14.92
CA ARG A 123 -20.21 9.94 -16.35
C ARG A 123 -18.74 10.29 -16.62
N THR A 124 -18.23 11.31 -15.92
CA THR A 124 -16.86 11.79 -16.05
C THR A 124 -15.86 10.76 -15.53
N VAL A 125 -16.14 10.16 -14.38
CA VAL A 125 -15.29 9.09 -13.82
C VAL A 125 -15.32 7.87 -14.74
N LYS A 126 -16.49 7.45 -15.24
CA LYS A 126 -16.58 6.33 -16.19
C LYS A 126 -15.75 6.59 -17.45
N LYS A 127 -15.87 7.79 -18.06
CA LYS A 127 -15.02 8.21 -19.17
C LYS A 127 -13.54 8.09 -18.83
N PHE A 128 -13.13 8.48 -17.63
CA PHE A 128 -11.74 8.37 -17.15
C PHE A 128 -11.27 6.92 -17.01
N LEU A 129 -12.08 6.04 -16.43
CA LEU A 129 -11.76 4.61 -16.33
C LEU A 129 -11.59 3.99 -17.73
N ASP A 130 -12.52 4.27 -18.65
CA ASP A 130 -12.54 3.64 -19.97
C ASP A 130 -11.43 4.18 -20.90
N SER A 131 -11.09 5.47 -20.80
CA SER A 131 -10.07 6.11 -21.65
C SER A 131 -8.68 6.03 -21.05
N VAL A 132 -8.49 6.58 -19.85
CA VAL A 132 -7.16 6.79 -19.27
C VAL A 132 -6.58 5.49 -18.74
N LEU A 133 -7.36 4.74 -17.96
CA LEU A 133 -6.86 3.52 -17.35
C LEU A 133 -6.70 2.37 -18.34
N THR A 134 -7.47 2.35 -19.42
CA THR A 134 -7.26 1.37 -20.50
C THR A 134 -6.01 1.71 -21.30
N ALA A 135 -5.74 2.99 -21.55
CA ALA A 135 -4.64 3.42 -22.41
C ALA A 135 -3.28 3.41 -21.73
N CYS A 136 -3.19 3.65 -20.41
CA CYS A 136 -1.89 3.70 -19.73
C CYS A 136 -1.91 3.18 -18.28
N PRO A 137 -0.83 2.51 -17.85
CA PRO A 137 -0.66 2.02 -16.48
C PRO A 137 0.00 3.07 -15.55
N ASP A 138 -0.08 4.34 -15.93
CA ASP A 138 0.61 5.42 -15.24
C ASP A 138 -0.08 5.80 -13.94
N ILE A 139 0.74 6.24 -12.98
CA ILE A 139 0.27 6.62 -11.64
C ILE A 139 0.05 8.13 -11.52
N SER A 140 0.62 8.94 -12.42
CA SER A 140 0.46 10.40 -12.45
C SER A 140 -0.01 10.89 -13.80
N PHE A 141 -0.82 11.95 -13.75
CA PHE A 141 -1.35 12.62 -14.93
C PHE A 141 -1.10 14.11 -14.82
N ASP A 142 -0.47 14.68 -15.84
CA ASP A 142 -0.30 16.13 -15.96
C ASP A 142 -1.44 16.76 -16.77
N LYS A 143 -1.62 18.07 -16.59
CA LYS A 143 -2.68 18.85 -17.23
C LYS A 143 -2.58 18.81 -18.75
N LYS A 144 -1.37 18.82 -19.34
CA LYS A 144 -1.25 18.81 -20.80
C LYS A 144 -1.77 17.49 -21.36
N ARG A 145 -1.38 16.37 -20.75
CA ARG A 145 -1.81 15.02 -21.14
C ARG A 145 -3.31 14.83 -20.94
N MET A 146 -3.85 15.27 -19.80
CA MET A 146 -5.30 15.19 -19.52
C MET A 146 -6.14 15.98 -20.53
N LEU A 147 -5.69 17.19 -20.92
CA LEU A 147 -6.42 18.03 -21.86
C LEU A 147 -6.24 17.58 -23.32
N ARG A 148 -5.01 17.32 -23.76
CA ARG A 148 -4.68 17.06 -25.18
C ARG A 148 -4.93 15.61 -25.57
N ASP A 149 -4.39 14.67 -24.80
CA ASP A 149 -4.32 13.27 -25.21
C ASP A 149 -5.61 12.54 -24.82
N PHE A 150 -6.18 12.89 -23.66
CA PHE A 150 -7.40 12.27 -23.14
C PHE A 150 -8.67 13.11 -23.30
N GLY A 151 -8.56 14.35 -23.77
CA GLY A 151 -9.71 15.20 -24.08
C GLY A 151 -10.61 15.52 -22.88
N PHE A 152 -10.03 15.70 -21.69
CA PHE A 152 -10.75 16.20 -20.51
C PHE A 152 -10.77 17.72 -20.49
N ARG A 153 -11.79 18.32 -19.88
CA ARG A 153 -11.85 19.76 -19.54
C ARG A 153 -11.44 19.99 -18.09
N ASP A 154 -11.04 21.22 -17.75
CA ASP A 154 -10.69 21.59 -16.38
C ASP A 154 -11.82 21.29 -15.36
N THR A 155 -13.08 21.47 -15.77
CA THR A 155 -14.26 21.13 -14.94
C THR A 155 -14.38 19.63 -14.70
N GLU A 156 -14.10 18.81 -15.71
CA GLU A 156 -14.11 17.35 -15.59
C GLU A 156 -12.94 16.87 -14.70
N ILE A 157 -11.75 17.47 -14.83
CA ILE A 157 -10.62 17.17 -13.95
C ILE A 157 -10.97 17.52 -12.50
N THR A 158 -11.64 18.65 -12.27
CA THR A 158 -12.12 19.03 -10.93
C THR A 158 -13.11 18.01 -10.38
N GLN A 159 -14.02 17.49 -11.22
CA GLN A 159 -14.93 16.40 -10.83
C GLN A 159 -14.18 15.12 -10.46
N LEU A 160 -13.12 14.75 -11.19
CA LEU A 160 -12.28 13.58 -10.86
C LEU A 160 -11.57 13.73 -9.52
N VAL A 161 -11.09 14.94 -9.21
CA VAL A 161 -10.49 15.26 -7.90
C VAL A 161 -11.54 15.19 -6.79
N ASN A 162 -12.71 15.79 -7.00
CA ASN A 162 -13.82 15.75 -6.03
C ASN A 162 -14.35 14.33 -5.80
N ALA A 163 -14.32 13.49 -6.84
CA ALA A 163 -14.67 12.07 -6.75
C ALA A 163 -13.62 11.24 -5.98
N GLY A 164 -12.42 11.77 -5.76
CA GLY A 164 -11.33 11.08 -5.08
C GLY A 164 -10.62 10.02 -5.92
N VAL A 165 -10.84 10.00 -7.25
CA VAL A 165 -10.08 9.15 -8.18
C VAL A 165 -8.77 9.80 -8.61
N LEU A 166 -8.65 11.13 -8.43
CA LEU A 166 -7.41 11.88 -8.55
C LEU A 166 -7.12 12.65 -7.26
N THR A 167 -5.85 12.78 -6.91
CA THR A 167 -5.37 13.66 -5.82
C THR A 167 -4.31 14.61 -6.34
N VAL A 168 -4.27 15.84 -5.82
CA VAL A 168 -3.32 16.85 -6.28
C VAL A 168 -1.90 16.45 -5.87
N ARG A 169 -0.98 16.44 -6.84
CA ARG A 169 0.47 16.32 -6.60
C ARG A 169 1.12 17.71 -6.57
N ASP A 170 1.03 18.41 -7.70
CA ASP A 170 1.60 19.73 -7.94
C ASP A 170 0.62 20.58 -8.75
N ALA A 171 0.96 21.85 -9.01
CA ALA A 171 0.20 22.70 -9.91
C ALA A 171 0.06 22.05 -11.29
N GLY A 172 -1.16 21.61 -11.62
CA GLY A 172 -1.47 20.95 -12.89
C GLY A 172 -0.96 19.51 -13.00
N SER A 173 -0.72 18.82 -11.88
CA SER A 173 -0.37 17.40 -11.86
C SER A 173 -1.13 16.67 -10.75
N TRP A 174 -1.61 15.48 -11.06
CA TRP A 174 -2.41 14.66 -10.14
C TRP A 174 -1.88 13.23 -10.06
N TRP A 175 -2.02 12.61 -8.89
CA TRP A 175 -1.86 11.17 -8.70
C TRP A 175 -3.18 10.45 -8.92
N LEU A 176 -3.11 9.24 -9.44
CA LEU A 176 -4.21 8.28 -9.36
C LEU A 176 -4.48 7.94 -7.90
N ALA A 177 -5.75 7.89 -7.53
CA ALA A 177 -6.18 7.61 -6.17
C ALA A 177 -7.35 6.62 -6.11
N VAL A 178 -7.50 6.04 -4.93
CA VAL A 178 -8.66 5.20 -4.57
C VAL A 178 -9.65 6.05 -3.78
N PRO A 179 -10.88 6.24 -4.27
CA PRO A 179 -11.91 6.97 -3.54
C PRO A 179 -12.10 6.40 -2.13
N GLY A 180 -12.12 7.28 -1.12
CA GLY A 180 -12.33 6.87 0.28
C GLY A 180 -11.13 6.20 0.96
N ALA A 181 -9.96 6.05 0.29
CA ALA A 181 -8.78 5.42 0.88
C ALA A 181 -8.18 6.17 2.08
N GLY A 182 -8.56 7.42 2.31
CA GLY A 182 -8.20 8.15 3.55
C GLY A 182 -8.66 7.42 4.83
N ARG A 183 -9.80 6.71 4.80
CA ARG A 183 -10.23 5.87 5.93
C ARG A 183 -9.27 4.71 6.17
N PHE A 184 -8.80 4.09 5.09
CA PHE A 184 -7.79 3.03 5.14
C PHE A 184 -6.47 3.55 5.70
N ILE A 185 -5.92 4.67 5.20
CA ILE A 185 -4.66 5.25 5.73
C ILE A 185 -4.77 5.48 7.24
N LYS A 186 -5.87 6.09 7.68
CA LYS A 186 -6.06 6.42 9.09
C LYS A 186 -6.07 5.17 9.97
N CYS A 187 -6.72 4.09 9.52
CA CYS A 187 -6.72 2.82 10.24
C CYS A 187 -5.33 2.17 10.21
N PHE A 188 -4.67 2.21 9.05
CA PHE A 188 -3.35 1.68 8.84
C PHE A 188 -2.30 2.30 9.76
N ILE A 189 -2.18 3.64 9.77
CA ILE A 189 -1.20 4.35 10.61
C ILE A 189 -1.44 4.05 12.10
N LYS A 190 -2.70 4.05 12.53
CA LYS A 190 -3.05 3.74 13.93
C LYS A 190 -2.71 2.29 14.31
N GLY A 191 -3.02 1.35 13.43
CA GLY A 191 -2.73 -0.07 13.64
C GLY A 191 -1.23 -0.34 13.68
N ARG A 192 -0.46 0.21 12.73
CA ARG A 192 1.01 0.09 12.71
C ARG A 192 1.62 0.60 14.02
N LYS A 193 1.22 1.80 14.46
CA LYS A 193 1.70 2.38 15.73
C LYS A 193 1.35 1.49 16.93
N ALA A 194 0.15 0.89 16.95
CA ALA A 194 -0.26 0.01 18.03
C ALA A 194 0.56 -1.29 18.06
N VAL A 195 0.81 -1.92 16.89
CA VAL A 195 1.60 -3.15 16.79
C VAL A 195 3.06 -2.90 17.16
N LEU A 196 3.69 -1.84 16.65
CA LEU A 196 5.04 -1.45 17.07
C LEU A 196 5.09 -1.16 18.57
N GLY A 197 4.07 -0.52 19.13
CA GLY A 197 3.96 -0.29 20.57
C GLY A 197 3.83 -1.58 21.39
N MET A 198 3.28 -2.67 20.84
CA MET A 198 3.24 -3.98 21.51
C MET A 198 4.63 -4.63 21.60
N ILE A 199 5.48 -4.40 20.59
CA ILE A 199 6.89 -4.85 20.58
C ILE A 199 7.73 -3.94 21.47
N GLN A 200 7.52 -2.62 21.42
CA GLN A 200 8.26 -1.67 22.24
C GLN A 200 8.09 -1.91 23.75
N LYS A 201 6.91 -2.38 24.15
CA LYS A 201 6.58 -2.69 25.55
C LYS A 201 7.00 -4.10 25.99
N SER A 202 7.45 -4.96 25.08
CA SER A 202 7.93 -6.29 25.46
C SER A 202 9.34 -6.21 26.05
N LYS A 203 9.73 -7.27 26.75
CA LYS A 203 11.07 -7.37 27.32
C LYS A 203 12.11 -7.26 26.20
N TYR A 204 13.12 -6.42 26.41
CA TYR A 204 14.18 -6.14 25.42
C TYR A 204 13.69 -5.57 24.08
N LYS A 205 12.45 -5.10 23.98
CA LYS A 205 11.82 -4.66 22.71
C LYS A 205 11.80 -5.76 21.64
N GLU A 206 11.61 -7.00 22.09
CA GLU A 206 11.64 -8.20 21.26
C GLU A 206 10.42 -9.09 21.50
N VAL A 207 9.91 -9.77 20.48
CA VAL A 207 8.79 -10.72 20.60
C VAL A 207 8.90 -11.83 19.57
N LEU A 208 8.56 -13.06 19.92
CA LEU A 208 8.43 -14.13 18.93
C LEU A 208 7.26 -13.84 17.98
N LEU A 209 7.45 -14.12 16.69
CA LEU A 209 6.42 -13.91 15.67
C LEU A 209 5.13 -14.68 16.00
N SER A 210 5.25 -15.93 16.44
CA SER A 210 4.12 -16.77 16.88
C SER A 210 3.36 -16.17 18.05
N ASP A 211 4.07 -15.57 19.01
CA ASP A 211 3.48 -14.93 20.17
C ASP A 211 2.75 -13.66 19.76
N LEU A 212 3.33 -12.87 18.85
CA LEU A 212 2.67 -11.68 18.33
C LEU A 212 1.40 -12.02 17.55
N GLN A 213 1.41 -13.11 16.77
CA GLN A 213 0.26 -13.60 16.00
C GLN A 213 -0.88 -14.11 16.88
N SER A 214 -0.56 -14.74 18.02
CA SER A 214 -1.55 -15.30 18.94
C SER A 214 -2.14 -14.29 19.94
N ARG A 215 -1.55 -13.10 20.06
CA ARG A 215 -2.07 -12.02 20.93
C ARG A 215 -3.44 -11.54 20.47
N GLN A 216 -4.24 -11.09 21.43
CA GLN A 216 -5.47 -10.36 21.13
C GLN A 216 -5.14 -9.02 20.46
N ALA A 217 -5.71 -8.78 19.28
CA ALA A 217 -5.52 -7.53 18.55
C ALA A 217 -6.15 -6.34 19.31
N PRO A 218 -5.40 -5.26 19.57
CA PRO A 218 -5.97 -4.04 20.12
C PRO A 218 -7.05 -3.45 19.20
N ASN A 219 -8.03 -2.73 19.75
CA ASN A 219 -9.09 -2.05 18.98
C ASN A 219 -8.56 -1.11 17.87
N ALA A 220 -7.34 -0.59 18.03
CA ALA A 220 -6.68 0.26 17.03
C ALA A 220 -6.20 -0.52 15.79
N VAL A 221 -5.98 -1.84 15.91
CA VAL A 221 -5.46 -2.74 14.86
C VAL A 221 -6.64 -3.28 14.03
N LYS A 222 -7.37 -2.36 13.39
CA LYS A 222 -8.56 -2.72 12.60
C LYS A 222 -8.23 -3.57 11.38
N LEU A 223 -6.99 -3.53 10.88
CA LEU A 223 -6.58 -4.35 9.73
C LEU A 223 -6.17 -5.78 10.08
N GLY A 224 -6.20 -6.13 11.36
CA GLY A 224 -5.75 -7.43 11.84
C GLY A 224 -4.24 -7.50 12.02
N LEU A 225 -3.81 -8.32 12.98
CA LEU A 225 -2.39 -8.51 13.28
C LEU A 225 -1.60 -9.05 12.08
N PRO A 226 -2.06 -10.07 11.33
CA PRO A 226 -1.30 -10.59 10.19
C PRO A 226 -0.98 -9.52 9.14
N TYR A 227 -1.95 -8.65 8.82
CA TYR A 227 -1.75 -7.55 7.87
C TYR A 227 -0.64 -6.59 8.35
N HIS A 228 -0.67 -6.20 9.63
CA HIS A 228 0.34 -5.31 10.21
C HIS A 228 1.70 -5.96 10.44
N ILE A 229 1.75 -7.28 10.66
CA ILE A 229 3.01 -8.02 10.77
C ILE A 229 3.77 -7.98 9.43
N HIS A 230 3.08 -8.26 8.33
CA HIS A 230 3.69 -8.13 7.00
C HIS A 230 4.11 -6.69 6.69
N ASP A 231 3.37 -5.71 7.21
CA ASP A 231 3.70 -4.28 7.08
C ASP A 231 5.03 -3.96 7.80
N ILE A 232 5.15 -4.24 9.10
CA ILE A 232 6.34 -3.86 9.87
C ILE A 232 7.60 -4.62 9.42
N ILE A 233 7.47 -5.90 9.03
CA ILE A 233 8.59 -6.70 8.50
C ILE A 233 8.99 -6.17 7.13
N GLY A 234 8.01 -5.98 6.24
CA GLY A 234 8.23 -5.51 4.89
C GLY A 234 8.86 -4.12 4.81
N ALA A 235 8.43 -3.23 5.71
CA ALA A 235 8.96 -1.88 5.86
C ALA A 235 10.29 -1.82 6.65
N GLN A 236 10.82 -2.95 7.10
CA GLN A 236 12.06 -3.04 7.88
C GLN A 236 12.04 -2.22 9.18
N LEU A 237 10.85 -2.09 9.78
CA LEU A 237 10.66 -1.46 11.10
C LEU A 237 11.01 -2.41 12.24
N VAL A 238 11.22 -3.68 11.91
CA VAL A 238 11.71 -4.73 12.80
C VAL A 238 12.77 -5.57 12.07
N ASP A 239 13.75 -6.03 12.83
CA ASP A 239 14.69 -7.09 12.43
C ASP A 239 14.07 -8.46 12.73
N CYS A 240 14.19 -9.38 11.76
CA CYS A 240 13.80 -10.77 11.92
C CYS A 240 15.03 -11.63 12.23
N VAL A 241 15.12 -12.13 13.46
CA VAL A 241 16.24 -12.97 13.92
C VAL A 241 15.76 -14.42 14.06
N PRO A 242 16.27 -15.37 13.25
CA PRO A 242 15.97 -16.79 13.43
C PRO A 242 16.51 -17.29 14.78
N THR A 243 15.68 -18.01 15.53
CA THR A 243 16.08 -18.66 16.78
C THR A 243 15.60 -20.11 16.80
N THR A 244 16.06 -20.90 17.76
CA THR A 244 15.62 -22.30 17.94
C THR A 244 14.12 -22.43 18.25
N SER A 245 13.49 -21.37 18.77
CA SER A 245 12.06 -21.32 19.08
C SER A 245 11.22 -20.63 17.99
N GLY A 246 11.83 -20.29 16.85
CA GLY A 246 11.19 -19.58 15.74
C GLY A 246 11.75 -18.19 15.50
N THR A 247 11.08 -17.41 14.65
CA THR A 247 11.55 -16.06 14.28
C THR A 247 11.22 -15.05 15.38
N LEU A 248 12.26 -14.37 15.88
CA LEU A 248 12.15 -13.26 16.82
C LEU A 248 12.10 -11.93 16.04
N LEU A 249 11.16 -11.07 16.42
CA LEU A 249 11.05 -9.71 15.91
C LEU A 249 11.64 -8.74 16.94
N ARG A 250 12.65 -7.96 16.52
CA ARG A 250 13.28 -6.90 17.33
C ARG A 250 12.99 -5.55 16.69
N LEU A 251 12.62 -4.53 17.45
CA LEU A 251 12.52 -3.18 16.88
C LEU A 251 13.88 -2.71 16.36
N THR A 252 13.91 -2.20 15.14
CA THR A 252 15.10 -1.55 14.60
C THR A 252 15.35 -0.27 15.39
N ASP A 253 16.53 -0.10 15.97
CA ASP A 253 16.90 1.17 16.62
C ASP A 253 17.17 2.22 15.52
N ASP A 254 16.53 3.38 15.64
CA ASP A 254 16.83 4.59 14.84
C ASP A 254 18.20 5.18 15.24
#